data_AF-A0A3M2A5B1-F1
#
_entry.id   AF-A0A3M2A5B1-F1
#
_cell.length_a   1.000
_cell.length_b   1.000
_cell.length_c   1.000
_cell.angle_alpha   90.00
_cell.angle_beta   90.00
_cell.angle_gamma   90.00
#
_symmetry.space_group_name_H-M   'P 1'
#
loop_
_entity.id
_entity.type
_entity.pdbx_description
1 polymer ?
#
loop_
_entity_poly.entity_id
_entity_poly.type
_entity_poly.pdbx_seq_one_letter_code
_entity_poly.pdbx_strand_id
1 'polypeptide(L)'
;MSEDPLASATLARLYLEQGHLDRARGVIRAALERSPFDGRALVLAERLETLHRASLVLSSDGERLVARWHYVPRPRTAYMTIQWFDDRGEALGGHTLACETTGGEREFPWPSVAAAAAAAIRRCDGDRWIPVAVARAVARRDGAP
;
A
#
# COMPACT_ATOMS: atom_id res chain seq x y z
N MET A 1 -12.64 21.53 -27.76
CA MET A 1 -12.77 20.07 -27.90
C MET A 1 -13.66 19.59 -26.79
N SER A 2 -14.82 19.01 -27.11
CA SER A 2 -15.78 18.50 -26.11
C SER A 2 -15.22 17.21 -25.52
N GLU A 3 -14.66 17.24 -24.32
CA GLU A 3 -14.26 16.02 -23.61
C GLU A 3 -15.51 15.38 -23.00
N ASP A 4 -16.01 14.34 -23.66
CA ASP A 4 -17.24 13.66 -23.32
C ASP A 4 -17.10 12.87 -21.99
N PRO A 5 -17.85 13.20 -20.92
CA PRO A 5 -17.81 12.48 -19.65
C PRO A 5 -18.10 10.98 -19.80
N LEU A 6 -18.91 10.59 -20.81
CA LEU A 6 -19.19 9.19 -21.14
C LEU A 6 -17.94 8.41 -21.58
N ALA A 7 -17.00 9.07 -22.25
CA ALA A 7 -15.75 8.46 -22.67
C ALA A 7 -14.84 8.13 -21.47
N SER A 8 -14.84 8.98 -20.44
CA SER A 8 -13.99 8.82 -19.25
C SER A 8 -14.42 7.63 -18.40
N ALA A 9 -15.73 7.48 -18.10
CA ALA A 9 -16.22 6.35 -17.30
C ALA A 9 -16.06 5.00 -18.02
N THR A 10 -16.29 4.97 -19.34
CA THR A 10 -16.13 3.76 -20.15
C THR A 10 -14.65 3.32 -20.20
N LEU A 11 -13.74 4.29 -20.36
CA LEU A 11 -12.30 4.02 -20.36
C LEU A 11 -11.80 3.51 -18.99
N ALA A 12 -12.26 4.12 -17.90
CA ALA A 12 -11.96 3.65 -16.55
C ALA A 12 -12.41 2.20 -16.33
N ARG A 13 -13.62 1.84 -16.79
CA ARG A 13 -14.15 0.48 -16.70
C ARG A 13 -13.30 -0.52 -17.48
N LEU A 14 -12.89 -0.18 -18.71
CA LEU A 14 -12.02 -1.05 -19.53
C LEU A 14 -10.67 -1.31 -18.84
N TYR A 15 -10.07 -0.28 -18.24
CA TYR A 15 -8.83 -0.46 -17.48
C TYR A 15 -9.02 -1.35 -16.25
N LEU A 16 -10.17 -1.27 -15.55
CA LEU A 16 -10.48 -2.19 -14.45
C LEU A 16 -10.61 -3.64 -14.93
N GLU A 17 -11.34 -3.88 -16.02
CA GLU A 17 -11.52 -5.21 -16.60
C GLU A 17 -10.20 -5.84 -17.08
N GLN A 18 -9.24 -5.03 -17.50
CA GLN A 18 -7.89 -5.45 -17.92
C GLN A 18 -6.89 -5.56 -16.74
N GLY A 19 -7.29 -5.20 -15.51
CA GLY A 19 -6.40 -5.19 -14.35
C GLY A 19 -5.39 -4.03 -14.33
N HIS A 20 -5.53 -3.03 -15.20
CA HIS A 20 -4.70 -1.83 -15.22
C HIS A 20 -5.18 -0.80 -14.20
N LEU A 21 -5.11 -1.17 -12.92
CA LEU A 21 -5.81 -0.45 -11.86
C LEU A 21 -5.30 0.99 -11.63
N ASP A 22 -4.00 1.24 -11.81
CA ASP A 22 -3.44 2.59 -11.69
C ASP A 22 -3.92 3.53 -12.80
N ARG A 23 -4.06 3.01 -14.03
CA ARG A 23 -4.64 3.78 -15.14
C ARG A 23 -6.14 4.02 -14.91
N ALA A 24 -6.86 3.01 -14.44
CA ALA A 24 -8.27 3.16 -14.06
C ALA A 24 -8.44 4.27 -13.01
N ARG A 25 -7.59 4.30 -11.98
CA ARG A 25 -7.59 5.35 -10.95
C ARG A 25 -7.39 6.74 -11.53
N GLY A 26 -6.38 6.91 -12.39
CA GLY A 26 -6.10 8.20 -13.00
C GLY A 26 -7.32 8.76 -13.73
N VAL A 27 -8.01 7.91 -14.49
CA VAL A 27 -9.23 8.28 -15.23
C VAL A 27 -10.42 8.54 -14.31
N ILE A 28 -10.61 7.72 -13.26
CA ILE A 28 -11.68 7.92 -12.26
C ILE A 28 -11.48 9.24 -11.51
N ARG A 29 -10.24 9.52 -11.08
CA ARG A 29 -9.91 10.77 -10.38
C ARG A 29 -10.19 11.99 -11.25
N ALA A 30 -9.73 11.98 -12.50
CA ALA A 30 -10.00 13.06 -13.45
C ALA A 30 -11.50 13.26 -13.73
N ALA A 31 -12.29 12.18 -13.77
CA ALA A 31 -13.74 12.27 -13.89
C ALA A 31 -14.39 12.94 -12.66
N LEU A 32 -13.99 12.54 -11.46
CA LEU A 32 -14.51 13.11 -10.20
C LEU A 32 -14.04 14.55 -9.94
N GLU A 33 -12.82 14.91 -10.37
CA GLU A 33 -12.33 16.29 -10.31
C GLU A 33 -13.18 17.23 -11.20
N ARG A 34 -13.63 16.74 -12.37
CA ARG A 34 -14.52 17.51 -13.26
C ARG A 34 -15.98 17.51 -12.78
N SER A 35 -16.46 16.38 -12.26
CA SER A 35 -17.82 16.23 -11.75
C SER A 35 -17.83 15.36 -10.48
N PRO A 36 -17.81 15.99 -9.29
CA PRO A 36 -17.74 15.25 -8.02
C PRO A 36 -18.90 14.30 -7.74
N PHE A 37 -20.03 14.50 -8.43
CA PHE A 37 -21.26 13.71 -8.27
C PHE A 37 -21.54 12.80 -9.47
N ASP A 38 -20.57 12.53 -10.34
CA ASP A 38 -20.72 11.53 -11.40
C ASP A 38 -20.88 10.14 -10.78
N GLY A 39 -22.13 9.67 -10.73
CA GLY A 39 -22.49 8.38 -10.15
C GLY A 39 -21.77 7.19 -10.78
N ARG A 40 -21.40 7.27 -12.07
CA ARG A 40 -20.64 6.18 -12.72
C ARG A 40 -19.20 6.19 -12.23
N ALA A 41 -18.57 7.36 -12.14
CA ALA A 41 -17.22 7.48 -11.61
C ALA A 41 -17.14 7.06 -10.14
N LEU A 42 -18.16 7.40 -9.33
CA LEU A 42 -18.27 6.95 -7.94
C LEU A 42 -18.38 5.43 -7.82
N VAL A 43 -19.27 4.79 -8.60
CA VAL A 43 -19.40 3.32 -8.61
C VAL A 43 -18.10 2.64 -9.05
N LEU A 44 -17.41 3.20 -10.05
CA LEU A 44 -16.12 2.66 -10.48
C LEU A 44 -15.02 2.88 -9.43
N ALA A 45 -15.06 3.97 -8.67
CA ALA A 45 -14.17 4.21 -7.54
C ALA A 45 -14.39 3.17 -6.44
N GLU A 46 -15.64 2.92 -6.04
CA GLU A 46 -15.97 1.85 -5.08
C GLU A 46 -15.49 0.49 -5.57
N ARG A 47 -15.74 0.17 -6.84
CA ARG A 47 -15.28 -1.09 -7.44
C ARG A 47 -13.75 -1.17 -7.47
N LEU A 48 -13.05 -0.10 -7.82
CA LEU A 48 -11.60 -0.03 -7.78
C LEU A 48 -11.07 -0.31 -6.36
N GLU A 49 -11.68 0.27 -5.33
CA GLU A 49 -11.33 0.01 -3.92
C GLU A 49 -11.54 -1.46 -3.53
N THR A 50 -12.57 -2.14 -4.06
CA THR A 50 -12.76 -3.58 -3.82
C THR A 50 -11.76 -4.47 -4.56
N LEU A 51 -11.23 -4.01 -5.69
CA LEU A 51 -10.29 -4.76 -6.54
C LEU A 51 -8.85 -4.57 -6.09
N HIS A 52 -8.53 -3.46 -5.45
CA HIS A 52 -7.20 -3.23 -4.90
C HIS A 52 -6.96 -4.12 -3.68
N ARG A 53 -5.99 -5.03 -3.83
CA ARG A 53 -5.36 -5.65 -2.66
C ARG A 53 -4.42 -4.62 -2.06
N ALA A 54 -4.46 -4.49 -0.74
CA ALA A 54 -3.46 -3.69 -0.04
C ALA A 54 -2.07 -4.19 -0.44
N SER A 55 -1.18 -3.25 -0.70
CA SER A 55 0.21 -3.55 -1.04
C SER A 55 1.12 -2.92 0.00
N LEU A 56 2.20 -3.62 0.33
CA LEU A 56 3.26 -3.14 1.18
C LEU A 56 4.59 -3.48 0.52
N VAL A 57 5.44 -2.47 0.35
CA VAL A 57 6.78 -2.61 -0.23
C VAL A 57 7.78 -2.09 0.79
N LEU A 58 8.82 -2.87 1.01
CA LEU A 58 10.03 -2.43 1.69
C LEU A 58 11.11 -2.13 0.66
N SER A 59 11.83 -1.04 0.88
CA SER A 59 13.05 -0.69 0.15
C SER A 59 14.10 -0.17 1.14
N SER A 60 15.36 -0.23 0.75
CA SER A 60 16.46 0.32 1.54
C SER A 60 17.28 1.24 0.64
N ASP A 61 17.68 2.40 1.16
CA ASP A 61 18.66 3.28 0.53
C ASP A 61 20.09 3.05 1.05
N GLY A 62 20.24 2.19 2.07
CA GLY A 62 21.52 1.84 2.70
C GLY A 62 21.55 2.27 4.16
N GLU A 63 21.04 3.46 4.45
CA GLU A 63 20.97 4.01 5.82
C GLU A 63 19.63 3.75 6.49
N ARG A 64 18.55 3.72 5.71
CA ARG A 64 17.17 3.62 6.19
C ARG A 64 16.41 2.53 5.47
N LEU A 65 15.45 1.98 6.19
CA LEU A 65 14.41 1.13 5.63
C LEU A 65 13.19 2.01 5.36
N VAL A 66 12.72 2.03 4.12
CA VAL A 66 11.51 2.75 3.71
C VAL A 66 10.39 1.73 3.51
N ALA A 67 9.30 1.89 4.25
CA ALA A 67 8.08 1.13 4.06
C ALA A 67 7.02 1.99 3.35
N ARG A 68 6.55 1.54 2.19
CA ARG A 68 5.50 2.20 1.41
C ARG A 68 4.29 1.30 1.27
N TRP A 69 3.10 1.82 1.58
CA TRP A 69 1.86 1.08 1.47
C TRP A 69 0.81 1.82 0.65
N HIS A 70 -0.08 1.04 0.04
CA HIS A 70 -1.22 1.55 -0.70
C HIS A 70 -2.44 0.66 -0.49
N TYR A 71 -3.62 1.29 -0.57
CA TYR A 71 -4.93 0.64 -0.53
C TYR A 71 -5.18 -0.20 0.73
N VAL A 72 -4.73 0.30 1.89
CA VAL A 72 -5.03 -0.31 3.18
C VAL A 72 -6.50 -0.03 3.51
N PRO A 73 -7.35 -1.07 3.58
CA PRO A 73 -8.76 -0.89 3.89
C PRO A 73 -8.93 -0.55 5.37
N ARG A 74 -9.82 0.40 5.67
CA ARG A 74 -10.17 0.82 7.05
C ARG A 74 -8.93 1.14 7.90
N PRO A 75 -8.14 2.17 7.54
CA PRO A 75 -6.84 2.49 8.16
C PRO A 75 -6.87 2.49 9.70
N ARG A 76 -7.92 3.06 10.32
CA ARG A 76 -8.07 3.13 11.78
C ARG A 76 -8.16 1.77 12.50
N THR A 77 -8.25 0.66 11.77
CA THR A 77 -8.26 -0.72 12.31
C THR A 77 -7.09 -1.56 11.80
N ALA A 78 -6.19 -0.95 11.04
CA ALA A 78 -5.04 -1.61 10.42
C ALA A 78 -3.73 -1.12 11.06
N TYR A 79 -2.80 -2.05 11.24
CA TYR A 79 -1.51 -1.83 11.86
C TYR A 79 -0.41 -2.41 10.97
N MET A 80 0.64 -1.62 10.75
CA MET A 80 1.88 -2.06 10.12
C MET A 80 2.85 -2.53 11.20
N THR A 81 3.34 -3.76 11.02
CA THR A 81 4.40 -4.34 11.85
C THR A 81 5.64 -4.51 11.01
N ILE A 82 6.80 -4.07 11.52
CA ILE A 82 8.12 -4.30 10.94
C ILE A 82 8.91 -5.09 11.98
N GLN A 83 9.57 -6.16 11.54
CA GLN A 83 10.40 -7.00 12.36
C GLN A 83 11.77 -7.14 11.71
N TRP A 84 12.81 -6.95 12.52
CA TRP A 84 14.19 -7.22 12.12
C TRP A 84 14.65 -8.58 12.61
N PHE A 85 15.49 -9.20 11.81
CA PHE A 85 16.09 -10.50 12.05
C PHE A 85 17.59 -10.43 11.78
N ASP A 86 18.37 -11.16 12.56
CA ASP A 86 19.80 -11.36 12.28
C ASP A 86 20.01 -12.39 11.14
N ASP A 87 21.27 -12.77 10.91
CA ASP A 87 21.66 -13.76 9.90
C ASP A 87 21.22 -15.20 10.24
N ARG A 88 20.86 -15.46 11.49
CA ARG A 88 20.31 -16.74 11.97
C ARG A 88 18.78 -16.77 11.91
N GLY A 89 18.15 -15.63 11.61
CA GLY A 89 16.70 -15.48 11.61
C GLY A 89 16.11 -15.19 12.98
N GLU A 90 16.95 -14.85 13.97
CA GLU A 90 16.49 -14.48 15.31
C GLU A 90 16.01 -13.03 15.33
N ALA A 91 14.91 -12.79 16.06
CA ALA A 91 14.28 -11.48 16.14
C ALA A 91 15.17 -10.47 16.91
N LEU A 92 15.57 -9.40 16.23
CA LEU A 92 16.34 -8.29 16.83
C LEU A 92 15.47 -7.20 17.47
N GLY A 93 14.20 -7.14 17.07
CA GLY A 93 13.24 -6.13 17.50
C GLY A 93 12.30 -5.72 16.38
N GLY A 94 11.41 -4.77 16.65
CA GLY A 94 10.42 -4.35 15.66
C GLY A 94 9.67 -3.08 16.04
N HIS A 95 8.88 -2.59 15.09
CA HIS A 95 7.92 -1.52 15.31
C HIS A 95 6.52 -1.97 14.95
N THR A 96 5.54 -1.46 15.68
CA THR A 96 4.12 -1.57 15.34
C THR A 96 3.53 -0.18 15.32
N LEU A 97 2.79 0.13 14.26
CA LEU A 97 2.23 1.45 14.01
C LEU A 97 0.82 1.32 13.46
N ALA A 98 -0.09 2.21 13.86
CA ALA A 98 -1.39 2.32 13.20
C ALA A 98 -1.22 2.90 11.78
N CYS A 99 -1.94 2.35 10.81
CA CYS A 99 -2.04 2.95 9.48
C CYS A 99 -3.08 4.08 9.56
N GLU A 100 -2.66 5.34 9.56
CA GLU A 100 -3.60 6.46 9.67
C GLU A 100 -4.32 6.78 8.34
N THR A 101 -3.69 6.38 7.23
CA THR A 101 -4.11 6.65 5.86
C THR A 101 -4.19 5.36 5.03
N THR A 102 -4.96 5.38 3.95
CA THR A 102 -5.07 4.25 3.01
C THR A 102 -3.77 4.00 2.25
N GLY A 103 -2.90 5.00 2.13
CA GLY A 103 -1.57 4.89 1.55
C GLY A 103 -0.62 5.88 2.20
N GLY A 104 0.66 5.55 2.20
CA GLY A 104 1.67 6.38 2.83
C GLY A 104 3.05 5.75 2.75
N GLU A 105 3.99 6.46 3.34
CA GLU A 105 5.38 6.07 3.44
C GLU A 105 5.89 6.38 4.83
N ARG A 106 6.79 5.52 5.33
CA ARG A 106 7.49 5.76 6.58
C ARG A 106 8.88 5.17 6.56
N GLU A 107 9.80 5.90 7.17
CA GLU A 107 11.18 5.50 7.31
C GLU A 107 11.46 4.92 8.70
N PHE A 108 12.40 3.98 8.74
CA PHE A 108 12.85 3.32 9.94
C PHE A 108 14.37 3.24 9.94
N PRO A 109 15.01 3.46 11.10
CA PRO A 109 16.43 3.21 11.23
C PRO A 109 16.69 1.71 11.12
N TRP A 110 17.79 1.34 10.46
CA TRP A 110 18.31 -0.01 10.60
C TRP A 110 18.94 -0.20 11.99
N PRO A 111 18.90 -1.43 12.56
CA PRO A 111 19.73 -1.79 13.70
C PRO A 111 21.21 -1.52 13.41
N SER A 112 22.08 -1.40 14.42
CA SER A 112 23.52 -1.17 14.20
C SER A 112 24.28 -2.40 13.65
N VAL A 113 23.60 -3.52 13.45
CA VAL A 113 24.15 -4.80 12.97
C VAL A 113 23.57 -5.13 11.59
N ALA A 114 24.19 -6.05 10.85
CA ALA A 114 23.59 -6.66 9.68
C ALA A 114 22.23 -7.29 10.04
N ALA A 115 21.20 -6.99 9.25
CA ALA A 115 19.85 -7.43 9.54
C ALA A 115 19.02 -7.58 8.27
N ALA A 116 18.06 -8.50 8.31
CA ALA A 116 16.93 -8.56 7.39
C ALA A 116 15.71 -7.93 8.05
N ALA A 117 14.90 -7.20 7.28
CA ALA A 117 13.64 -6.63 7.70
C ALA A 117 12.50 -7.28 6.91
N ALA A 118 11.45 -7.67 7.62
CA ALA A 118 10.18 -8.07 7.02
C ALA A 118 9.06 -7.20 7.59
N ALA A 119 8.01 -6.97 6.79
CA ALA A 119 6.88 -6.17 7.21
C ALA A 119 5.56 -6.76 6.74
N ALA A 120 4.52 -6.50 7.53
CA ALA A 120 3.16 -6.85 7.20
C ALA A 120 2.21 -5.75 7.68
N ILE A 121 1.11 -5.56 6.96
CA ILE A 121 -0.05 -4.83 7.46
C ILE A 121 -1.11 -5.84 7.85
N ARG A 122 -1.63 -5.71 9.07
CA ARG A 122 -2.66 -6.57 9.63
C ARG A 122 -3.85 -5.73 10.06
N ARG A 123 -5.05 -6.25 9.90
CA ARG A 123 -6.29 -5.64 10.40
C ARG A 123 -6.76 -6.40 11.63
N CYS A 124 -7.21 -5.65 12.64
CA CYS A 124 -7.91 -6.23 13.78
C CYS A 124 -9.41 -6.35 13.45
N ASP A 125 -9.95 -7.56 13.58
CA ASP A 125 -11.36 -7.88 13.35
C ASP A 125 -11.87 -8.68 14.56
N GLY A 126 -12.35 -7.95 15.58
CA GLY A 126 -12.58 -8.52 16.92
C GLY A 126 -11.27 -8.98 17.54
N ASP A 127 -11.18 -10.25 17.91
CA ASP A 127 -9.95 -10.86 18.49
C ASP A 127 -9.01 -11.45 17.43
N ARG A 128 -9.32 -11.27 16.14
CA ARG A 128 -8.54 -11.86 15.04
C ARG A 128 -7.70 -10.82 14.31
N TRP A 129 -6.43 -11.17 14.09
CA TRP A 129 -5.52 -10.42 13.24
C TRP A 129 -5.48 -11.03 11.85
N ILE A 130 -5.95 -10.27 10.86
CA ILE A 130 -6.02 -10.70 9.46
C ILE A 130 -4.90 -10.03 8.67
N PRO A 131 -3.97 -10.77 8.03
CA PRO A 131 -2.97 -10.16 7.17
C PRO A 131 -3.64 -9.55 5.94
N VAL A 132 -3.30 -8.30 5.65
CA VAL A 132 -3.85 -7.51 4.55
C VAL A 132 -2.80 -7.35 3.43
N ALA A 133 -1.55 -7.10 3.82
CA ALA A 133 -0.41 -7.02 2.91
C ALA A 133 0.84 -7.56 3.59
N VAL A 134 1.73 -8.17 2.83
CA VAL A 134 3.04 -8.64 3.31
C VAL A 134 4.09 -8.17 2.32
N ALA A 135 5.14 -7.53 2.82
CA ALA A 135 6.27 -7.13 2.01
C ALA A 135 7.24 -8.29 1.85
N ARG A 136 7.91 -8.32 0.69
CA ARG A 136 9.14 -9.09 0.54
C ARG A 136 10.20 -8.54 1.50
N ALA A 137 10.95 -9.43 2.14
CA ALA A 137 12.02 -9.04 3.04
C ALA A 137 13.14 -8.31 2.29
N VAL A 138 13.72 -7.31 2.94
CA VAL A 138 14.89 -6.55 2.49
C VAL A 138 16.01 -6.76 3.49
N ALA A 139 17.24 -6.92 3.05
CA ALA A 139 18.38 -7.11 3.95
C ALA A 139 19.41 -6.00 3.75
N ARG A 140 19.99 -5.55 4.87
CA ARG A 140 21.20 -4.73 4.88
C ARG A 140 22.36 -5.58 5.37
N ARG A 141 23.39 -5.70 4.54
CA ARG A 141 24.64 -6.39 4.88
C ARG A 141 25.62 -5.36 5.44
N ASP A 142 26.42 -5.76 6.42
CA ASP A 142 27.52 -4.92 6.91
C ASP A 142 28.50 -4.66 5.75
N GLY A 143 28.80 -3.38 5.50
CA GLY A 143 29.80 -2.95 4.51
C GLY A 143 29.30 -2.61 3.10
N ALA A 144 27.98 -2.41 2.89
CA ALA A 144 27.53 -1.69 1.70
C ALA A 144 27.68 -0.18 1.92
N PRO A 145 28.40 0.56 1.05
CA PRO A 145 28.57 2.01 1.16
C PRO A 145 27.24 2.77 1.00
#